data_AF-A0AAD6KZY0-F1
#
_entry.id   AF-A0AAD6KZY0-F1
#
_cell.length_a   1.000
_cell.length_b   1.000
_cell.length_c   1.000
_cell.angle_alpha   90.00
_cell.angle_beta   90.00
_cell.angle_gamma   90.00
#
_symmetry.space_group_name_H-M   'P 1'
#
loop_
_entity.id
_entity.type
_entity.pdbx_description
1 polymer ?
#
loop_
_entity_poly.entity_id
_entity_poly.type
_entity_poly.pdbx_seq_one_letter_code
_entity_poly.pdbx_strand_id
1 'polypeptide(L)'
;MSALKNGGVDVGFLLQTACGTPAFTAPEVMARRGYDGSKADAWSCGVILFFFISASLPFNDSNLAVMYRKIHKGEYQLPSCLKKPVKSIINQLLEPNPNKRMSIEALMNHPWFLKRFEIPAKSSVLELDYKKTCKFEKSAVGGINAFDLISLSSGLDLSGLFEVKYWREAVGG
;
A
#
# COMPACT_ATOMS: atom_id res chain seq x y z
N MET A 1 -15.10 -47.08 -33.33
CA MET A 1 -15.70 -47.64 -32.10
C MET A 1 -14.84 -47.14 -30.95
N SER A 2 -15.12 -46.07 -30.21
CA SER A 2 -16.37 -45.37 -29.91
C SER A 2 -16.08 -43.87 -29.72
N ALA A 3 -17.05 -43.05 -30.09
CA ALA A 3 -17.10 -41.62 -29.83
C ALA A 3 -18.20 -41.33 -28.80
N LEU A 4 -18.10 -40.13 -28.21
CA LEU A 4 -19.17 -39.29 -27.63
C LEU A 4 -19.37 -39.25 -26.09
N LYS A 5 -18.94 -38.11 -25.55
CA LYS A 5 -19.73 -37.03 -24.91
C LYS A 5 -20.33 -37.26 -23.51
N ASN A 6 -19.85 -36.44 -22.56
CA ASN A 6 -20.57 -35.61 -21.58
C ASN A 6 -19.47 -34.77 -20.89
N GLY A 7 -19.37 -33.45 -21.05
CA GLY A 7 -20.35 -32.45 -20.66
C GLY A 7 -20.00 -31.95 -19.25
N GLY A 8 -19.28 -30.84 -19.12
CA GLY A 8 -19.11 -30.18 -17.82
C GLY A 8 -17.80 -29.40 -17.63
N VAL A 9 -17.85 -28.11 -17.99
CA VAL A 9 -17.14 -26.96 -17.38
C VAL A 9 -15.61 -27.07 -17.21
N ASP A 10 -14.90 -26.22 -17.96
CA ASP A 10 -13.50 -25.84 -17.70
C ASP A 10 -13.27 -25.75 -16.18
N VAL A 11 -12.42 -26.64 -15.66
CA VAL A 11 -11.83 -26.47 -14.33
C VAL A 11 -10.96 -25.25 -14.47
N GLY A 12 -11.55 -24.08 -14.25
CA GLY A 12 -10.91 -22.79 -14.37
C GLY A 12 -9.56 -22.91 -13.71
N PHE A 13 -8.51 -22.73 -14.52
CA PHE A 13 -7.12 -22.72 -14.10
C PHE A 13 -7.09 -22.05 -12.74
N LEU A 14 -6.87 -22.83 -11.68
CA LEU A 14 -6.79 -22.30 -10.34
C LEU A 14 -5.53 -21.45 -10.37
N LEU A 15 -5.69 -20.14 -10.60
CA LEU A 15 -4.58 -19.22 -10.75
C LEU A 15 -3.86 -19.21 -9.40
N GLN A 16 -2.80 -20.00 -9.28
CA GLN A 16 -1.82 -19.99 -8.20
C GLN A 16 -0.88 -18.77 -8.35
N THR A 17 -1.30 -17.74 -9.07
CA THR A 17 -0.57 -16.49 -9.13
C THR A 17 -0.85 -15.77 -7.82
N ALA A 18 0.14 -15.70 -6.93
CA ALA A 18 0.11 -14.72 -5.85
C ALA A 18 0.10 -13.33 -6.52
N CYS A 19 -1.08 -12.76 -6.69
CA CYS A 19 -1.27 -11.41 -7.20
C CYS A 19 -1.02 -10.43 -6.05
N GLY A 20 0.17 -9.84 -6.04
CA GLY A 20 0.57 -8.82 -5.08
C GLY A 20 2.09 -8.71 -5.05
N THR A 21 2.61 -7.49 -4.93
CA THR A 21 4.04 -7.30 -4.66
C THR A 21 4.28 -7.65 -3.20
N PRO A 22 4.94 -8.78 -2.88
CA PRO A 22 5.01 -9.32 -1.51
C PRO A 22 5.65 -8.36 -0.50
N ALA A 23 6.39 -7.36 -0.98
CA ALA A 23 7.01 -6.32 -0.17
C ALA A 23 6.00 -5.48 0.64
N PHE A 24 4.74 -5.38 0.21
CA PHE A 24 3.69 -4.62 0.92
C PHE A 24 2.77 -5.50 1.77
N THR A 25 2.83 -6.82 1.60
CA THR A 25 1.91 -7.74 2.26
C THR A 25 2.36 -8.02 3.69
N ALA A 26 1.43 -7.97 4.64
CA ALA A 26 1.72 -8.29 6.04
C ALA A 26 1.98 -9.80 6.23
N PRO A 27 2.82 -10.21 7.21
CA PRO A 27 3.18 -11.61 7.41
C PRO A 27 1.97 -12.52 7.66
N GLU A 28 0.96 -12.04 8.38
CA GLU A 28 -0.26 -12.80 8.65
C GLU A 28 -1.14 -13.03 7.42
N VAL A 29 -1.10 -12.10 6.44
CA VAL A 29 -1.85 -12.23 5.17
C VAL A 29 -1.21 -13.32 4.31
N MET A 30 0.13 -13.41 4.32
CA MET A 30 0.87 -14.44 3.58
C MET A 30 0.57 -15.85 4.09
N ALA A 31 0.20 -15.99 5.38
CA ALA A 31 -0.14 -17.27 5.98
C ALA A 31 -1.47 -17.86 5.48
N ARG A 32 -2.25 -17.12 4.67
CA ARG A 32 -3.54 -17.54 4.08
C ARG A 32 -4.53 -18.10 5.09
N ARG A 33 -4.47 -17.59 6.32
CA ARG A 33 -5.48 -17.79 7.37
C ARG A 33 -6.28 -16.49 7.47
N GLY A 34 -7.47 -16.52 8.09
CA GLY A 34 -8.20 -15.30 8.38
C GLY A 34 -7.28 -14.27 9.08
N TYR A 35 -7.35 -13.01 8.68
CA TYR A 35 -6.52 -11.92 9.20
C TYR A 35 -7.37 -10.68 9.48
N ASP A 36 -6.86 -9.80 10.33
CA ASP A 36 -7.44 -8.48 10.59
C ASP A 36 -7.02 -7.53 9.46
N GLY A 37 -7.97 -7.13 8.62
CA GLY A 37 -7.74 -6.24 7.48
C GLY A 37 -7.16 -4.89 7.89
N SER A 38 -7.64 -4.30 8.99
CA SER A 38 -7.16 -3.01 9.47
C SER A 38 -5.70 -3.09 9.94
N LYS A 39 -5.27 -4.21 10.51
CA LYS A 39 -3.87 -4.44 10.86
C LYS A 39 -2.99 -4.67 9.64
N ALA A 40 -3.50 -5.38 8.62
CA ALA A 40 -2.80 -5.58 7.37
C ALA A 40 -2.61 -4.26 6.59
N ASP A 41 -3.61 -3.37 6.62
CA ASP A 41 -3.51 -2.04 6.03
C ASP A 41 -2.46 -1.19 6.76
N ALA A 42 -2.42 -1.24 8.10
CA ALA A 42 -1.41 -0.54 8.89
C ALA A 42 0.03 -0.94 8.53
N TRP A 43 0.26 -2.22 8.27
CA TRP A 43 1.56 -2.70 7.76
C TRP A 43 1.88 -2.09 6.39
N SER A 44 0.93 -2.13 5.46
CA SER A 44 1.09 -1.57 4.12
C SER A 44 1.41 -0.07 4.17
N CYS A 45 0.72 0.68 5.04
CA CYS A 45 1.02 2.08 5.32
C CYS A 45 2.44 2.29 5.86
N GLY A 46 2.93 1.41 6.73
CA GLY A 46 4.31 1.42 7.22
C GLY A 46 5.34 1.24 6.11
N VAL A 47 5.09 0.31 5.18
CA VAL A 47 5.97 0.05 4.02
C VAL A 47 6.02 1.28 3.10
N ILE A 48 4.86 1.88 2.82
CA ILE A 48 4.74 3.09 1.99
C ILE A 48 5.44 4.28 2.65
N LEU A 49 5.25 4.47 3.96
CA LEU A 49 5.90 5.55 4.71
C LEU A 49 7.43 5.40 4.67
N PHE A 50 7.93 4.17 4.87
CA PHE A 50 9.36 3.88 4.72
C PHE A 50 9.86 4.22 3.31
N PHE A 51 9.11 3.87 2.27
CA PHE A 51 9.47 4.15 0.89
C PHE A 51 9.57 5.66 0.61
N PHE A 52 8.61 6.46 1.07
CA PHE A 52 8.67 7.91 0.87
C PHE A 52 9.87 8.57 1.57
N ILE A 53 10.33 8.01 2.67
CA ILE A 53 11.42 8.58 3.46
C ILE A 53 12.79 8.13 2.94
N SER A 54 12.91 6.88 2.50
CA SER A 54 14.19 6.26 2.15
C SER A 54 14.40 6.07 0.64
N ALA A 55 13.37 6.33 -0.18
CA ALA A 55 13.33 5.98 -1.60
C ALA A 55 13.66 4.49 -1.89
N SER A 56 13.44 3.61 -0.91
CA SER A 56 13.72 2.18 -0.98
C SER A 56 12.66 1.39 -0.21
N LEU A 57 12.52 0.09 -0.49
CA LEU A 57 11.58 -0.77 0.25
C LEU A 57 12.26 -1.36 1.48
N PRO A 58 11.56 -1.51 2.62
CA PRO A 58 12.13 -2.08 3.84
C PRO A 58 12.51 -3.55 3.65
N PHE A 59 11.73 -4.26 2.82
CA PHE A 59 11.94 -5.66 2.48
C PHE A 59 12.05 -5.80 0.96
N ASN A 60 13.27 -5.79 0.45
CA ASN A 60 13.57 -6.08 -0.94
C ASN A 60 14.77 -7.00 -1.05
N ASP A 61 14.58 -8.17 -1.66
CA ASP A 61 15.61 -9.19 -1.83
C ASP A 61 15.31 -10.01 -3.08
N SER A 62 16.34 -10.37 -3.84
CA SER A 62 16.17 -11.22 -5.04
C SER A 62 15.79 -12.65 -4.64
N ASN A 63 16.16 -13.09 -3.43
CA ASN A 63 15.75 -14.36 -2.88
C ASN A 63 14.47 -14.19 -2.04
N LEU A 64 13.34 -14.66 -2.58
CA LEU A 64 12.04 -14.57 -1.91
C LEU A 64 12.02 -15.24 -0.52
N ALA A 65 12.75 -16.34 -0.32
CA ALA A 65 12.82 -16.98 1.00
C ALA A 65 13.55 -16.10 2.02
N VAL A 66 14.58 -15.36 1.60
CA VAL A 66 15.26 -14.36 2.43
C VAL A 66 14.35 -13.18 2.71
N MET A 67 13.64 -12.68 1.71
CA MET A 67 12.65 -11.60 1.86
C MET A 67 11.57 -11.99 2.87
N TYR A 68 10.95 -13.16 2.72
CA TYR A 68 9.92 -13.64 3.65
C TYR A 68 10.46 -13.81 5.06
N ARG A 69 11.68 -14.32 5.24
CA ARG A 69 12.31 -14.41 6.55
C ARG A 69 12.48 -13.02 7.18
N LYS A 70 12.93 -12.02 6.41
CA LYS A 70 13.06 -10.63 6.89
C LYS A 70 11.71 -10.04 7.29
N ILE A 71 10.67 -10.26 6.48
CA ILE A 71 9.28 -9.83 6.75
C ILE A 71 8.76 -10.43 8.06
N HIS A 72 8.88 -11.75 8.23
CA HIS A 72 8.40 -12.44 9.44
C HIS A 72 9.12 -12.00 10.71
N LYS A 73 10.38 -11.58 10.59
CA LYS A 73 11.17 -11.09 11.72
C LYS A 73 11.11 -9.57 11.92
N GLY A 74 10.57 -8.82 10.96
CA GLY A 74 10.64 -7.35 10.96
C GLY A 74 12.08 -6.83 10.80
N GLU A 75 12.95 -7.56 10.09
CA GLU A 75 14.36 -7.19 9.89
C GLU A 75 14.51 -6.25 8.68
N TYR A 76 14.67 -4.94 8.95
CA TYR A 76 14.99 -3.92 7.95
C TYR A 76 15.90 -2.83 8.56
N GLN A 77 16.45 -1.97 7.72
CA GLN A 77 17.37 -0.90 8.16
C GLN A 77 16.79 0.47 7.86
N LEU A 78 16.74 1.33 8.89
CA LEU A 78 16.37 2.74 8.75
C LEU A 78 17.62 3.60 8.57
N PRO A 79 17.59 4.62 7.69
CA PRO A 79 18.66 5.60 7.60
C PRO A 79 18.97 6.24 8.95
N SER A 80 20.26 6.35 9.28
CA SER A 80 20.74 6.88 10.56
C SER A 80 20.30 8.32 10.81
N CYS A 81 20.18 9.12 9.74
CA CYS A 81 19.77 10.52 9.75
C CYS A 81 18.29 10.77 10.16
N LEU A 82 17.46 9.73 10.26
CA LEU A 82 16.05 9.93 10.62
C LEU A 82 15.84 10.31 12.09
N LYS A 83 14.90 11.23 12.32
CA LYS A 83 14.49 11.66 13.66
C LYS A 83 13.87 10.49 14.42
N LYS A 84 14.12 10.40 15.74
CA LYS A 84 13.61 9.33 16.61
C LYS A 84 12.08 9.09 16.51
N PRO A 85 11.21 10.12 16.45
CA PRO A 85 9.77 9.89 16.35
C PRO A 85 9.35 9.16 15.08
N VAL A 86 9.98 9.48 13.94
CA VAL A 86 9.71 8.83 12.64
C VAL A 86 10.13 7.36 12.68
N LYS A 87 11.35 7.09 13.19
CA LYS A 87 11.84 5.72 13.34
C LYS A 87 10.91 4.89 14.21
N SER A 88 10.44 5.46 15.33
CA SER A 88 9.51 4.81 16.24
C SER A 88 8.19 4.43 15.57
N ILE A 89 7.61 5.34 14.78
CA ILE A 89 6.35 5.10 14.06
C ILE A 89 6.51 3.98 13.04
N ILE A 90 7.57 4.03 12.23
CA ILE A 90 7.81 2.99 11.22
C ILE A 90 7.98 1.62 11.90
N ASN A 91 8.74 1.55 13.00
CA ASN A 91 8.89 0.31 13.77
C ASN A 91 7.58 -0.21 14.35
N GLN A 92 6.67 0.66 14.78
CA GLN A 92 5.38 0.25 15.33
C GLN A 92 4.37 -0.17 14.25
N LEU A 93 4.45 0.41 13.04
CA LEU A 93 3.63 -0.01 11.89
C LEU A 93 4.15 -1.30 11.25
N LEU A 94 5.47 -1.51 11.23
CA LEU A 94 6.13 -2.70 10.71
C LEU A 94 6.41 -3.76 11.79
N GLU A 95 5.62 -3.74 12.88
CA GLU A 95 5.63 -4.79 13.89
C GLU A 95 5.01 -6.08 13.32
N PRO A 96 5.76 -7.21 13.23
CA PRO A 96 5.27 -8.43 12.62
C PRO A 96 4.06 -9.04 13.33
N ASN A 97 3.96 -8.89 14.66
CA ASN A 97 2.81 -9.38 15.41
C ASN A 97 1.64 -8.38 15.30
N PRO A 98 0.52 -8.72 14.62
CA PRO A 98 -0.59 -7.78 14.41
C PRO A 98 -1.22 -7.28 15.73
N ASN A 99 -1.14 -8.05 16.81
CA ASN A 99 -1.66 -7.66 18.12
C ASN A 99 -0.82 -6.57 18.80
N LYS A 100 0.47 -6.47 18.46
CA LYS A 100 1.38 -5.44 18.95
C LYS A 100 1.52 -4.26 17.98
N ARG A 101 1.10 -4.47 16.72
CA ARG A 101 1.17 -3.46 15.65
C ARG A 101 0.28 -2.26 15.97
N MET A 102 0.82 -1.07 15.76
CA MET A 102 0.09 0.20 15.87
C MET A 102 -1.11 0.20 14.90
N SER A 103 -2.27 0.66 15.37
CA SER A 103 -3.42 0.91 14.51
C SER A 103 -3.26 2.24 13.78
N ILE A 104 -3.94 2.38 12.63
CA ILE A 104 -4.00 3.67 11.91
C ILE A 104 -4.60 4.77 12.78
N GLU A 105 -5.62 4.46 13.59
CA GLU A 105 -6.20 5.40 14.56
C GLU A 105 -5.15 5.92 15.55
N ALA A 106 -4.32 5.03 16.11
CA ALA A 106 -3.25 5.43 17.01
C ALA A 106 -2.19 6.29 16.30
N LEU A 107 -1.88 5.98 15.03
CA LEU A 107 -1.00 6.81 14.20
C LEU A 107 -1.57 8.21 13.98
N MET A 108 -2.87 8.32 13.65
CA MET A 108 -3.53 9.61 13.39
C MET A 108 -3.55 10.51 14.62
N ASN A 109 -3.61 9.91 15.82
CA ASN A 109 -3.52 10.64 17.09
C ASN A 109 -2.07 10.90 17.56
N HIS A 110 -1.07 10.40 16.83
CA HIS A 110 0.33 10.55 17.24
C HIS A 110 0.82 12.00 17.00
N PRO A 111 1.56 12.63 17.94
CA PRO A 111 2.00 14.03 17.81
C PRO A 111 2.81 14.32 16.54
N TRP A 112 3.54 13.33 16.03
CA TRP A 112 4.26 13.46 14.76
C TRP A 112 3.32 13.62 13.56
N PHE A 113 2.18 12.92 13.56
CA PHE A 113 1.18 13.00 12.50
C PHE A 113 0.37 14.29 12.60
N LEU A 114 0.00 14.67 13.83
CA LEU A 114 -0.74 15.91 14.12
C LEU A 114 0.09 17.18 13.91
N LYS A 115 1.43 17.07 13.91
CA LYS A 115 2.30 18.17 13.58
C LYS A 115 2.08 18.53 12.11
N ARG A 116 1.22 19.54 11.88
CA ARG A 116 1.02 20.11 10.56
C ARG A 116 2.40 20.42 9.98
N PHE A 117 2.73 19.79 8.87
CA PHE A 117 3.66 20.42 7.95
C PHE A 117 2.94 21.71 7.55
N GLU A 118 3.40 22.84 8.06
CA GLU A 118 3.19 24.09 7.36
C GLU A 118 3.84 23.88 6.01
N ILE A 119 3.07 23.37 5.04
CA ILE A 119 3.46 23.43 3.64
C ILE A 119 3.55 24.93 3.42
N PRO A 120 4.75 25.50 3.22
CA PRO A 120 4.82 26.90 2.90
C PRO A 120 3.96 27.04 1.64
N ALA A 121 2.94 27.89 1.68
CA ALA A 121 1.97 28.06 0.59
C ALA A 121 2.63 28.48 -0.75
N LYS A 122 3.96 28.59 -0.77
CA LYS A 122 4.84 28.80 -1.92
C LYS A 122 6.12 27.97 -1.77
N SER A 123 6.04 26.66 -1.87
CA SER A 123 7.23 25.81 -1.92
C SER A 123 7.20 24.99 -3.21
N SER A 124 7.77 25.58 -4.26
CA SER A 124 8.12 24.99 -5.56
C SER A 124 9.06 23.78 -5.48
N VAL A 125 9.28 23.21 -4.29
CA VAL A 125 10.23 22.14 -4.01
C VAL A 125 9.74 20.77 -4.51
N LEU A 126 8.42 20.58 -4.71
CA LEU A 126 7.90 19.37 -5.34
C LEU A 126 7.91 19.41 -6.89
N GLU A 127 8.06 20.59 -7.50
CA GLU A 127 8.08 20.72 -8.97
C GLU A 127 9.47 20.47 -9.58
N LEU A 128 10.55 20.59 -8.79
CA LEU A 128 11.91 20.64 -9.33
C LEU A 128 12.60 19.28 -9.50
N ASP A 129 12.13 18.20 -8.86
CA ASP A 129 12.80 16.89 -8.93
C ASP A 129 12.02 15.79 -9.69
N TYR A 130 10.72 15.95 -9.93
CA TYR A 130 9.97 14.97 -10.75
C TYR A 130 10.43 14.95 -12.21
N LYS A 131 10.96 16.07 -12.73
CA LYS A 131 11.42 16.20 -14.12
C LYS A 131 12.80 15.57 -14.38
N LYS A 132 13.55 15.13 -13.36
CA LYS A 132 14.95 14.70 -13.53
C LYS A 132 15.16 13.19 -13.58
N THR A 133 14.15 12.37 -13.24
CA THR A 133 14.36 10.92 -13.02
C THR A 133 13.53 9.99 -13.90
N CYS A 134 13.13 10.41 -15.09
CA CYS A 134 12.83 9.48 -16.20
C CYS A 134 13.29 10.09 -17.53
N LYS A 135 14.49 9.72 -17.98
CA LYS A 135 14.74 9.62 -19.42
C LYS A 135 13.92 8.43 -19.93
N PHE A 136 12.62 8.64 -20.12
CA PHE A 136 11.79 7.80 -20.97
C PHE A 136 11.37 8.69 -22.13
N GLU A 137 11.62 8.22 -23.35
CA GLU A 137 11.58 9.04 -24.56
C GLU A 137 10.26 9.82 -24.67
N LYS A 138 10.39 11.15 -24.84
CA LYS A 138 9.31 12.03 -25.26
C LYS A 138 8.83 11.56 -26.63
N SER A 139 7.76 10.77 -26.67
CA SER A 139 6.87 10.78 -27.83
C SER A 139 5.75 11.77 -27.57
N ALA A 140 5.61 12.72 -28.49
CA ALA A 140 4.89 13.96 -28.30
C ALA A 140 3.38 13.79 -28.44
N VAL A 141 2.66 13.57 -27.33
CA VAL A 141 1.33 14.13 -27.05
C VAL A 141 1.22 14.29 -25.52
N GLY A 142 0.82 15.48 -25.06
CA GLY A 142 0.83 15.86 -23.65
C GLY A 142 0.09 14.91 -22.71
N GLY A 143 0.86 14.21 -21.87
CA GLY A 143 0.62 13.93 -20.45
C GLY A 143 -0.81 13.64 -19.98
N ILE A 144 -1.51 12.70 -20.60
CA ILE A 144 -2.70 12.08 -19.99
C ILE A 144 -2.20 11.03 -19.00
N ASN A 145 -2.48 11.21 -17.70
CA ASN A 145 -2.15 10.24 -16.67
C ASN A 145 -3.23 9.14 -16.57
N ALA A 146 -2.97 8.07 -15.82
CA ALA A 146 -3.91 6.96 -15.69
C ALA A 146 -5.25 7.36 -15.05
N PHE A 147 -5.24 8.32 -14.12
CA PHE A 147 -6.47 8.87 -13.54
C PHE A 147 -7.26 9.67 -14.57
N ASP A 148 -6.59 10.47 -15.41
CA ASP A 148 -7.26 11.21 -16.48
C ASP A 148 -7.97 10.23 -17.44
N LEU A 149 -7.30 9.13 -17.80
CA LEU A 149 -7.85 8.12 -18.70
C LEU A 149 -9.05 7.38 -18.09
N ILE A 150 -9.00 7.13 -16.77
CA ILE A 150 -10.09 6.49 -16.01
C ILE A 150 -11.27 7.44 -15.82
N SER A 151 -11.02 8.70 -15.45
CA SER A 151 -12.06 9.72 -15.25
C SER A 151 -12.75 10.12 -16.54
N LEU A 152 -12.11 9.94 -17.70
CA LEU A 152 -12.71 10.16 -19.02
C LEU A 152 -13.52 8.95 -19.51
N SER A 153 -13.52 7.82 -18.79
CA SER A 153 -14.34 6.66 -19.12
C SER A 153 -15.79 6.89 -18.71
N SER A 154 -16.70 6.89 -19.67
CA SER A 154 -18.14 7.10 -19.46
C SER A 154 -18.84 6.03 -18.61
N GLY A 155 -18.12 4.97 -18.21
CA GLY A 155 -18.65 3.84 -17.43
C GLY A 155 -18.09 3.67 -16.02
N LEU A 156 -17.24 4.59 -15.53
CA LEU A 156 -16.59 4.46 -14.22
C LEU A 156 -16.77 5.71 -13.36
N ASP A 157 -17.94 5.82 -12.72
CA ASP A 157 -18.18 6.88 -11.73
C ASP A 157 -17.58 6.50 -10.37
N LEU A 158 -16.52 7.20 -9.98
CA LEU A 158 -15.83 7.03 -8.69
C LEU A 158 -16.36 8.00 -7.61
N SER A 159 -17.39 8.79 -7.90
CA SER A 159 -17.96 9.77 -6.97
C SER A 159 -18.42 9.14 -5.65
N GLY A 160 -18.94 7.91 -5.70
CA GLY A 160 -19.38 7.14 -4.53
C GLY A 160 -18.24 6.55 -3.68
N LEU A 161 -16.99 6.53 -4.16
CA LEU A 161 -15.86 5.94 -3.43
C LEU A 161 -15.33 6.87 -2.32
N PHE A 162 -15.61 8.18 -2.42
CA PHE A 162 -15.17 9.20 -1.46
C PHE A 162 -16.32 9.81 -0.64
N GLU A 163 -17.52 9.23 -0.69
CA GLU A 163 -18.61 9.64 0.18
C GLU A 163 -18.34 9.18 1.62
N VAL A 164 -17.81 10.10 2.43
CA VAL A 164 -17.75 9.96 3.89
C VAL A 164 -19.19 10.01 4.41
N LYS A 165 -19.83 8.84 4.51
CA LYS A 165 -21.10 8.70 5.24
C LYS A 165 -20.84 8.85 6.74
N TYR A 166 -21.17 10.04 7.25
CA TYR A 166 -21.43 10.25 8.67
C TYR A 166 -22.61 9.36 9.08
N TRP A 167 -22.35 8.30 9.83
CA TRP A 167 -23.39 7.59 10.55
C TRP A 167 -23.82 8.44 11.75
N ARG A 168 -24.91 9.19 11.61
CA ARG A 168 -25.73 9.57 12.76
C ARG A 168 -27.20 9.34 12.42
N GLU A 169 -27.87 8.66 13.35
CA GLU A 169 -29.33 8.54 13.51
C GLU A 169 -30.10 7.66 12.53
N ALA A 170 -30.31 6.38 12.90
CA ALA A 170 -31.57 5.65 12.64
C ALA A 170 -31.70 4.38 13.51
N VAL A 171 -31.97 4.57 14.79
CA VAL A 171 -32.86 3.71 15.61
C VAL A 171 -33.61 4.72 16.46
N GLY A 172 -34.79 5.23 16.14
CA GLY A 172 -35.89 4.68 15.35
C GLY A 172 -36.95 4.17 16.32
N GLY A 173 -38.04 4.93 16.45
CA GLY A 173 -39.33 4.47 16.98
C GLY A 173 -39.54 4.68 18.47
#